data_AF-A0A0S7BMI8-F1
#
_entry.id   AF-A0A0S7BMI8-F1
#
_cell.length_a   1.000
_cell.length_b   1.000
_cell.length_c   1.000
_cell.angle_alpha   90.00
_cell.angle_beta   90.00
_cell.angle_gamma   90.00
#
_symmetry.space_group_name_H-M   'P 1'
#
loop_
_entity.id
_entity.type
_entity.pdbx_description
1 polymer ?
#
loop_
_entity_poly.entity_id
_entity_poly.type
_entity_poly.pdbx_seq_one_letter_code
_entity_poly.pdbx_strand_id
1 'polypeptide(L)'
;MAKNVTPKIVTKKHQARLDRENTQRRNILIGVTVIAVLVILVIGYGVLDSLYLQQIRPVAKVDGQSITVRDFKNMVRYQRYNLVNQIVQFQQYGDYFKSYVESYQSYLDNTETLGQDVLDRMVDNLVVAQEAKAENITVSNAEVDAALQAAFDFYANGTPTPTLTITPFATGTP
;
A
#
# COMPACT_ATOMS: atom_id res chain seq x y z
N MET A 1 60.94 -32.28 24.27
CA MET A 1 61.39 -32.96 23.04
C MET A 1 60.54 -32.48 21.88
N ALA A 2 61.12 -31.78 20.91
CA ALA A 2 60.42 -31.20 19.77
C ALA A 2 60.12 -32.26 18.71
N LYS A 3 58.88 -32.32 18.21
CA LYS A 3 58.46 -33.26 17.17
C LYS A 3 58.94 -32.75 15.81
N ASN A 4 59.98 -33.37 15.27
CA ASN A 4 60.49 -33.08 13.93
C ASN A 4 59.45 -33.53 12.88
N VAL A 5 58.94 -32.57 12.10
CA VAL A 5 58.06 -32.83 10.96
C VAL A 5 58.94 -33.17 9.76
N THR A 6 59.03 -34.46 9.43
CA THR A 6 59.80 -34.95 8.28
C THR A 6 59.15 -34.44 6.98
N PRO A 7 59.90 -33.81 6.07
CA PRO A 7 59.34 -33.27 4.83
C PRO A 7 58.94 -34.42 3.91
N LYS A 8 57.64 -34.49 3.58
CA LYS A 8 57.08 -35.49 2.68
C LYS A 8 57.58 -35.20 1.26
N ILE A 9 58.46 -36.04 0.73
CA ILE A 9 58.99 -35.92 -0.64
C ILE A 9 57.85 -36.28 -1.61
N VAL A 10 57.27 -35.27 -2.27
CA VAL A 10 56.17 -35.45 -3.21
C VAL A 10 56.75 -35.68 -4.62
N THR A 11 56.43 -36.80 -5.24
CA THR A 11 56.83 -37.10 -6.62
C THR A 11 56.08 -36.21 -7.60
N LYS A 12 56.74 -35.74 -8.68
CA LYS A 12 56.12 -34.85 -9.70
C LYS A 12 54.80 -35.40 -10.28
N LYS A 13 54.66 -36.73 -10.35
CA LYS A 13 53.42 -37.42 -10.76
C LYS A 13 52.26 -37.24 -9.76
N HIS A 14 52.53 -37.16 -8.46
CA HIS A 14 51.49 -36.91 -7.45
C HIS A 14 51.06 -35.45 -7.41
N GLN A 15 51.98 -34.50 -7.60
CA GLN A 15 51.63 -33.07 -7.74
C GLN A 15 50.70 -32.83 -8.93
N ALA A 16 51.02 -33.38 -10.12
CA ALA A 16 50.19 -33.19 -11.31
C ALA A 16 48.77 -33.79 -11.19
N ARG A 17 48.59 -34.84 -10.38
CA ARG A 17 47.26 -35.42 -10.09
C ARG A 17 46.48 -34.56 -9.11
N LEU A 18 47.16 -34.04 -8.07
CA LEU A 18 46.56 -33.17 -7.06
C LEU A 18 46.09 -31.83 -7.68
N ASP A 19 46.87 -31.26 -8.60
CA ASP A 19 46.52 -30.00 -9.28
C ASP A 19 45.29 -30.13 -10.17
N ARG A 20 45.13 -31.27 -10.86
CA ARG A 20 43.91 -31.58 -11.64
C ARG A 20 42.68 -31.68 -10.75
N GLU A 21 42.82 -32.34 -9.60
CA GLU A 21 41.74 -32.52 -8.62
C GLU A 21 41.34 -31.18 -7.97
N ASN A 22 42.32 -30.33 -7.67
CA ASN A 22 42.09 -28.96 -7.17
C ASN A 22 41.38 -28.09 -8.21
N THR A 23 41.74 -28.21 -9.49
CA THR A 23 41.08 -27.47 -10.57
C THR A 23 39.64 -27.94 -10.79
N GLN A 24 39.41 -29.25 -10.77
CA GLN A 24 38.06 -29.83 -10.83
C GLN A 24 37.22 -29.40 -9.62
N ARG A 25 37.79 -29.49 -8.41
CA ARG A 25 37.13 -29.05 -7.18
C ARG A 25 36.78 -27.57 -7.24
N ARG A 26 37.69 -26.70 -7.70
CA ARG A 26 37.44 -25.26 -7.84
C ARG A 26 36.31 -24.98 -8.84
N ASN A 27 36.30 -25.65 -10.00
CA ASN A 27 35.26 -25.46 -11.01
C ASN A 27 33.88 -25.94 -10.51
N ILE A 28 33.84 -27.08 -9.82
CA ILE A 28 32.60 -27.58 -9.18
C ILE A 28 32.12 -26.58 -8.12
N LEU A 29 33.03 -26.07 -7.28
CA LEU A 29 32.69 -25.13 -6.22
C LEU A 29 32.15 -23.81 -6.80
N ILE A 30 32.77 -23.29 -7.86
CA ILE A 30 32.26 -22.12 -8.61
C ILE A 30 30.87 -22.43 -9.18
N GLY A 31 30.67 -23.59 -9.80
CA GLY A 31 29.37 -24.00 -10.36
C GLY A 31 28.26 -24.04 -9.30
N VAL A 32 28.55 -24.64 -8.14
CA VAL A 32 27.62 -24.68 -7.00
C VAL A 32 27.32 -23.27 -6.48
N THR A 33 28.35 -22.41 -6.34
CA THR A 33 28.15 -21.02 -5.90
C THR A 33 27.29 -20.24 -6.87
N VAL A 34 27.51 -20.38 -8.19
CA VAL A 34 26.70 -19.70 -9.21
C VAL A 34 25.24 -20.15 -9.14
N ILE A 35 24.99 -21.45 -9.02
CA ILE A 35 23.62 -21.98 -8.87
C ILE A 35 22.98 -21.46 -7.58
N ALA A 36 23.70 -21.48 -6.46
CA ALA A 36 23.19 -20.97 -5.18
C ALA A 36 22.83 -19.47 -5.25
N VAL A 37 23.68 -18.66 -5.89
CA VAL A 37 23.40 -17.23 -6.11
C VAL A 37 22.19 -17.02 -7.01
N LEU A 38 22.06 -17.79 -8.09
CA LEU A 38 20.89 -17.71 -8.97
C LEU A 38 19.59 -18.04 -8.23
N VAL A 39 19.60 -19.07 -7.38
CA VAL A 39 18.43 -19.42 -6.56
C VAL A 39 18.07 -18.27 -5.62
N ILE A 40 19.06 -17.66 -4.94
CA ILE A 40 18.83 -16.50 -4.07
C ILE A 40 18.27 -15.31 -4.86
N LEU A 41 18.78 -15.04 -6.06
CA LEU A 41 18.29 -13.95 -6.91
C LEU A 41 16.84 -14.16 -7.35
N VAL A 42 16.46 -15.39 -7.74
CA VAL A 42 15.09 -15.70 -8.13
C VAL A 42 14.13 -15.55 -6.95
N ILE A 43 14.52 -16.04 -5.76
CA ILE A 43 13.72 -15.87 -4.54
C ILE A 43 13.60 -14.38 -4.19
N GLY A 44 14.72 -13.64 -4.20
CA GLY A 44 14.75 -12.21 -3.92
C GLY A 44 13.88 -11.41 -4.88
N TYR A 45 13.92 -11.74 -6.17
CA TYR A 45 13.07 -11.13 -7.18
C TYR A 45 11.58 -11.43 -6.94
N GLY A 46 11.21 -12.68 -6.63
CA GLY A 46 9.81 -13.04 -6.33
C GLY A 46 9.26 -12.33 -5.09
N VAL A 47 10.09 -12.18 -4.06
CA VAL A 47 9.73 -11.41 -2.85
C VAL A 47 9.56 -9.93 -3.20
N LEU A 48 10.47 -9.35 -3.98
CA LEU A 48 10.39 -7.95 -4.38
C LEU A 48 9.16 -7.68 -5.27
N ASP A 49 8.87 -8.59 -6.21
CA ASP A 49 7.71 -8.45 -7.10
C ASP A 49 6.39 -8.47 -6.33
N SER A 50 6.22 -9.46 -5.44
CA SER A 50 4.99 -9.59 -4.64
C SER A 50 4.80 -8.46 -3.64
N LEU A 51 5.86 -8.02 -2.96
CA LEU A 51 5.76 -6.98 -1.93
C LEU A 51 5.71 -5.56 -2.49
N TYR A 52 6.41 -5.28 -3.60
CA TYR A 52 6.59 -3.91 -4.08
C TYR A 52 6.07 -3.71 -5.50
N LEU A 53 6.54 -4.49 -6.49
CA LEU A 53 6.20 -4.21 -7.89
C LEU A 53 4.72 -4.41 -8.20
N GLN A 54 4.05 -5.38 -7.56
CA GLN A 54 2.61 -5.56 -7.73
C GLN A 54 1.79 -4.43 -7.09
N GLN A 55 2.29 -3.83 -6.01
CA GLN A 55 1.60 -2.78 -5.26
C GLN A 55 1.59 -1.42 -5.98
N ILE A 56 2.61 -1.14 -6.80
CA ILE A 56 2.74 0.12 -7.56
C ILE A 56 2.04 0.09 -8.92
N ARG A 57 1.45 -1.04 -9.33
CA ARG A 57 0.73 -1.11 -10.61
C ARG A 57 -0.50 -0.20 -10.58
N PRO A 58 -0.79 0.54 -11.67
CA PRO A 58 -1.99 1.37 -11.75
C PRO A 58 -3.22 0.47 -11.94
N VAL A 59 -4.25 0.69 -11.11
CA VAL A 59 -5.58 0.08 -11.26
C VAL A 59 -6.46 0.96 -12.17
N ALA A 60 -6.33 2.28 -12.02
CA ALA A 60 -7.00 3.27 -12.86
C ALA A 60 -6.07 4.47 -13.09
N LYS A 61 -6.34 5.22 -14.17
CA LYS A 61 -5.66 6.48 -14.48
C LYS A 61 -6.71 7.55 -14.75
N VAL A 62 -6.59 8.69 -14.08
CA VAL A 62 -7.49 9.85 -14.17
C VAL A 62 -6.63 11.05 -14.51
N ASP A 63 -6.77 11.59 -15.73
CA ASP A 63 -6.04 12.76 -16.25
C ASP A 63 -4.53 12.77 -15.93
N GLY A 64 -3.88 11.62 -16.15
CA GLY A 64 -2.44 11.45 -15.96
C GLY A 64 -2.02 11.05 -14.54
N GLN A 65 -2.90 11.13 -13.55
CA GLN A 65 -2.66 10.63 -12.20
C GLN A 65 -3.12 9.17 -12.07
N SER A 66 -2.24 8.29 -11.60
CA SER A 66 -2.56 6.88 -11.42
C SER A 66 -2.99 6.54 -9.99
N ILE A 67 -4.09 5.80 -9.86
CA ILE A 67 -4.48 5.12 -8.62
C ILE A 67 -3.74 3.78 -8.57
N THR A 68 -2.88 3.57 -7.56
CA THR A 68 -2.11 2.33 -7.45
C THR A 68 -2.90 1.22 -6.76
N VAL A 69 -2.50 -0.05 -6.99
CA VAL A 69 -3.06 -1.22 -6.28
C VAL A 69 -2.97 -1.05 -4.77
N ARG A 70 -1.88 -0.47 -4.28
CA ARG A 70 -1.69 -0.19 -2.85
C ARG A 70 -2.76 0.74 -2.31
N ASP A 71 -2.99 1.86 -2.98
CA ASP A 71 -3.96 2.88 -2.54
C ASP A 71 -5.37 2.30 -2.54
N PHE A 72 -5.71 1.55 -3.59
CA PHE A 72 -6.97 0.83 -3.70
C PHE A 72 -7.16 -0.18 -2.56
N LYS A 73 -6.17 -1.05 -2.30
CA LYS A 73 -6.25 -2.04 -1.20
C LYS A 73 -6.40 -1.38 0.17
N ASN A 74 -5.70 -0.28 0.39
CA ASN A 74 -5.81 0.49 1.64
C ASN A 74 -7.22 1.06 1.81
N MET A 75 -7.79 1.66 0.76
CA MET A 75 -9.14 2.20 0.80
C MET A 75 -10.20 1.11 0.97
N VAL A 76 -10.08 -0.03 0.29
CA VAL A 76 -10.98 -1.18 0.49
C VAL A 76 -10.91 -1.68 1.93
N ARG A 77 -9.70 -1.80 2.49
CA ARG A 77 -9.52 -2.23 3.89
C ARG A 77 -10.19 -1.25 4.86
N TYR A 78 -10.03 0.05 4.62
CA TYR A 78 -10.68 1.10 5.41
C TYR A 78 -12.21 1.03 5.29
N GLN A 79 -12.74 0.90 4.07
CA GLN A 79 -14.18 0.76 3.83
C GLN A 79 -14.76 -0.46 4.56
N ARG A 80 -14.09 -1.61 4.47
CA ARG A 80 -14.49 -2.83 5.19
C ARG A 80 -14.47 -2.63 6.70
N TYR A 81 -13.44 -1.97 7.22
CA TYR A 81 -13.35 -1.66 8.64
C TYR A 81 -14.54 -0.81 9.12
N ASN A 82 -14.91 0.22 8.38
CA ASN A 82 -16.08 1.04 8.71
C ASN A 82 -17.39 0.24 8.69
N LEU A 83 -17.59 -0.61 7.69
CA LEU A 83 -18.79 -1.46 7.59
C LEU A 83 -18.86 -2.48 8.74
N VAL A 84 -17.73 -3.11 9.08
CA VAL A 84 -17.66 -4.04 10.23
C VAL A 84 -17.97 -3.30 11.53
N ASN A 85 -17.45 -2.09 11.72
CA ASN A 85 -17.79 -1.28 12.90
C ASN A 85 -19.28 -0.96 12.97
N GLN A 86 -19.92 -0.61 11.84
CA GLN A 86 -21.38 -0.41 11.79
C GLN A 86 -22.13 -1.68 12.15
N ILE A 87 -21.72 -2.84 11.63
CA ILE A 87 -22.32 -4.14 11.99
C ILE A 87 -22.21 -4.40 13.49
N VAL A 88 -21.02 -4.23 14.08
CA VAL A 88 -20.79 -4.45 15.52
C VAL A 88 -21.63 -3.49 16.36
N GLN A 89 -21.80 -2.24 15.91
CA GLN A 89 -22.67 -1.27 16.57
C GLN A 89 -24.15 -1.71 16.50
N PHE A 90 -24.64 -2.11 15.33
CA PHE A 90 -26.03 -2.52 15.15
C PHE A 90 -26.37 -3.83 15.87
N GLN A 91 -25.43 -4.77 15.94
CA GLN A 91 -25.62 -6.01 16.71
C GLN A 91 -25.86 -5.74 18.20
N GLN A 92 -25.27 -4.67 18.76
CA GLN A 92 -25.47 -4.30 20.17
C GLN A 92 -26.86 -3.72 20.44
N TYR A 93 -27.55 -3.19 19.43
CA TYR A 93 -28.90 -2.63 19.57
C TYR A 93 -30.03 -3.68 19.47
N GLY A 94 -29.69 -4.95 19.23
CA GLY A 94 -30.64 -6.08 19.26
C GLY A 94 -31.45 -6.28 17.97
N ASP A 95 -32.49 -7.10 18.06
CA ASP A 95 -33.22 -7.67 16.90
C ASP A 95 -33.85 -6.63 15.97
N TYR A 96 -34.13 -5.42 16.45
CA TYR A 96 -34.66 -4.33 15.62
C TYR A 96 -33.74 -3.97 14.45
N PHE A 97 -32.42 -4.11 14.61
CA PHE A 97 -31.44 -3.77 13.57
C PHE A 97 -30.94 -4.98 12.77
N LYS A 98 -31.53 -6.15 12.95
CA LYS A 98 -31.09 -7.39 12.31
C LYS A 98 -31.07 -7.29 10.78
N SER A 99 -32.08 -6.66 10.17
CA SER A 99 -32.14 -6.45 8.71
C SER A 99 -31.00 -5.57 8.18
N TYR A 100 -30.57 -4.56 8.95
CA TYR A 100 -29.42 -3.73 8.59
C TYR A 100 -28.12 -4.52 8.64
N VAL A 101 -27.93 -5.34 9.70
CA VAL A 101 -26.77 -6.23 9.82
C VAL A 101 -26.67 -7.17 8.63
N GLU A 102 -27.78 -7.82 8.25
CA GLU A 102 -27.84 -8.73 7.09
C GLU A 102 -27.51 -7.99 5.77
N SER A 103 -28.02 -6.77 5.60
CA SER A 103 -27.72 -5.94 4.42
C SER A 103 -26.24 -5.58 4.33
N TYR A 104 -25.62 -5.13 5.43
CA TYR A 104 -24.19 -4.81 5.43
C TYR A 104 -23.29 -6.04 5.25
N GLN A 105 -23.70 -7.19 5.78
CA GLN A 105 -22.99 -8.45 5.53
C GLN A 105 -23.07 -8.85 4.06
N SER A 106 -24.26 -8.78 3.44
CA SER A 106 -24.42 -9.06 2.02
C SER A 106 -23.58 -8.13 1.14
N TYR A 107 -23.49 -6.85 1.50
CA TYR A 107 -22.64 -5.88 0.80
C TYR A 107 -21.14 -6.18 0.98
N LEU A 108 -20.70 -6.62 2.16
CA LEU A 108 -19.32 -7.05 2.40
C LEU A 108 -18.94 -8.31 1.63
N ASP A 109 -19.89 -9.25 1.50
CA ASP A 109 -19.71 -10.50 0.75
C ASP A 109 -19.61 -10.24 -0.76
N ASN A 110 -20.30 -9.22 -1.26
CA ASN A 110 -20.17 -8.77 -2.64
C ASN A 110 -18.90 -7.93 -2.84
N THR A 111 -17.76 -8.63 -2.95
CA THR A 111 -16.44 -8.00 -3.08
C THR A 111 -16.25 -7.20 -4.37
N GLU A 112 -16.98 -7.54 -5.44
CA GLU A 112 -16.88 -6.86 -6.74
C GLU A 112 -17.55 -5.49 -6.68
N THR A 113 -18.81 -5.44 -6.22
CA THR A 113 -19.52 -4.17 -6.04
C THR A 113 -18.81 -3.26 -5.05
N LEU A 114 -18.39 -3.79 -3.90
CA LEU A 114 -17.60 -3.02 -2.92
C LEU A 114 -16.30 -2.47 -3.52
N GLY A 115 -15.61 -3.29 -4.32
CA GLY A 115 -14.38 -2.87 -4.99
C GLY A 115 -14.64 -1.76 -6.00
N GLN A 116 -15.69 -1.88 -6.80
CA GLN A 116 -16.09 -0.86 -7.76
C GLN A 116 -16.46 0.46 -7.07
N ASP A 117 -17.31 0.43 -6.04
CA ASP A 117 -17.72 1.63 -5.31
C ASP A 117 -16.53 2.37 -4.66
N VAL A 118 -15.55 1.60 -4.17
CA VAL A 118 -14.31 2.17 -3.63
C VAL A 118 -13.48 2.80 -4.73
N LEU A 119 -13.35 2.14 -5.89
CA LEU A 119 -12.59 2.67 -7.02
C LEU A 119 -13.24 3.94 -7.56
N ASP A 120 -14.55 3.94 -7.77
CA ASP A 120 -15.32 5.08 -8.26
C ASP A 120 -15.17 6.28 -7.30
N ARG A 121 -15.30 6.06 -5.99
CA ARG A 121 -15.05 7.12 -5.00
C ARG A 121 -13.62 7.67 -5.04
N MET A 122 -12.62 6.81 -5.28
CA MET A 122 -11.24 7.26 -5.43
C MET A 122 -11.05 8.10 -6.69
N VAL A 123 -11.71 7.74 -7.79
CA VAL A 123 -11.72 8.51 -9.03
C VAL A 123 -12.39 9.87 -8.80
N ASP A 124 -13.59 9.89 -8.24
CA ASP A 124 -14.34 11.13 -7.96
C ASP A 124 -13.54 12.09 -7.08
N ASN A 125 -12.93 11.58 -6.01
CA ASN A 125 -12.08 12.39 -5.13
C ASN A 125 -10.88 12.99 -5.86
N LEU A 126 -10.28 12.25 -6.81
CA LEU A 126 -9.18 12.78 -7.62
C LEU A 126 -9.65 13.87 -8.56
N VAL A 127 -10.79 13.68 -9.23
CA VAL A 127 -11.37 14.70 -10.12
C VAL A 127 -11.67 15.97 -9.33
N VAL A 128 -12.36 15.85 -8.20
CA VAL A 128 -12.67 17.00 -7.32
C VAL A 128 -11.38 17.70 -6.86
N ALA A 129 -10.35 16.95 -6.48
CA ALA A 129 -9.08 17.53 -6.05
C ALA A 129 -8.31 18.22 -7.20
N GLN A 130 -8.47 17.77 -8.44
CA GLN A 130 -7.87 18.39 -9.62
C GLN A 130 -8.58 19.70 -9.96
N GLU A 131 -9.91 19.70 -10.00
CA GLU A 131 -10.71 20.90 -10.22
C GLU A 131 -10.49 21.93 -9.11
N ALA A 132 -10.45 21.52 -7.85
CA ALA A 132 -10.15 22.41 -6.73
C ALA A 132 -8.80 23.12 -6.90
N LYS A 133 -7.77 22.42 -7.40
CA LYS A 133 -6.47 23.02 -7.70
C LYS A 133 -6.52 23.98 -8.88
N ALA A 134 -7.29 23.65 -9.92
CA ALA A 134 -7.50 24.53 -11.08
C ALA A 134 -8.17 25.85 -10.67
N GLU A 135 -9.12 25.77 -9.73
CA GLU A 135 -9.82 26.91 -9.12
C GLU A 135 -9.03 27.61 -8.00
N ASN A 136 -7.75 27.23 -7.79
CA ASN A 136 -6.88 27.77 -6.73
C ASN A 136 -7.45 27.62 -5.30
N ILE A 137 -8.29 26.62 -5.07
CA ILE A 137 -8.79 26.25 -3.75
C ILE A 137 -7.70 25.46 -3.04
N THR A 138 -7.06 26.09 -2.06
CA THR A 138 -6.04 25.45 -1.20
C THR A 138 -6.54 25.36 0.22
N VAL A 139 -6.31 24.21 0.87
CA VAL A 139 -6.65 24.00 2.28
C VAL A 139 -5.38 24.06 3.11
N SER A 140 -5.35 24.92 4.12
CA SER A 140 -4.26 25.04 5.08
C SER A 140 -4.46 24.12 6.29
N ASN A 141 -3.35 23.77 6.96
CA ASN A 141 -3.43 22.93 8.17
C ASN A 141 -4.27 23.58 9.29
N ALA A 142 -4.20 24.91 9.41
CA ALA A 142 -4.99 25.64 10.41
C ALA A 142 -6.50 25.52 10.17
N GLU A 143 -6.95 25.51 8.91
CA GLU A 143 -8.35 25.29 8.55
C GLU A 143 -8.78 23.85 8.85
N VAL A 144 -7.90 22.87 8.60
CA VAL A 144 -8.17 21.46 8.96
C VAL A 144 -8.30 21.31 10.48
N ASP A 145 -7.39 21.89 11.25
CA ASP A 145 -7.43 21.85 12.71
C ASP A 145 -8.69 22.54 13.25
N ALA A 146 -9.07 23.69 12.70
CA ALA A 146 -10.29 24.39 13.08
C ALA A 146 -11.55 23.57 12.74
N ALA A 147 -11.60 22.94 11.56
CA ALA A 147 -12.70 22.06 11.18
C ALA A 147 -12.79 20.82 12.06
N LEU A 148 -11.65 20.23 12.43
CA LEU A 148 -11.59 19.10 13.35
C LEU A 148 -12.09 19.48 14.74
N GLN A 149 -11.64 20.61 15.27
CA GLN A 149 -12.10 21.15 16.55
C GLN A 149 -13.62 21.38 16.53
N ALA A 150 -14.13 22.00 15.46
CA ALA A 150 -15.56 22.21 15.27
C ALA A 150 -16.36 20.90 15.19
N ALA A 151 -15.80 19.85 14.58
CA ALA A 151 -16.43 18.53 14.53
C ALA A 151 -16.60 17.86 15.91
N PHE A 152 -15.85 18.31 16.91
CA PHE A 152 -15.97 17.89 18.31
C PHE A 152 -16.61 18.96 19.21
N ASP A 153 -17.27 19.97 18.63
CA ASP A 153 -17.86 21.12 19.33
C ASP A 153 -16.86 21.89 20.21
N PHE A 154 -15.56 21.79 19.90
CA PHE A 154 -14.51 22.50 20.59
C PHE A 154 -14.17 23.79 19.84
N TYR A 155 -14.30 24.92 20.51
CA TYR A 155 -14.04 26.23 19.91
C TYR A 155 -13.07 27.01 20.78
N ALA A 156 -11.77 26.78 20.59
CA ALA A 156 -10.70 27.42 21.38
C ALA A 156 -10.80 28.96 21.38
N ASN A 157 -11.30 29.54 20.29
CA ASN A 157 -11.41 31.00 20.08
C ASN A 157 -12.88 31.50 20.07
N GLY A 158 -13.84 30.69 20.54
CA GLY A 158 -15.29 31.01 20.50
C GLY A 158 -16.01 30.46 19.26
N THR A 159 -17.34 30.31 19.35
CA THR A 159 -18.17 29.72 18.28
C THR A 159 -18.09 30.59 17.02
N PRO A 160 -17.82 30.03 15.82
CA PRO A 160 -17.82 30.80 14.60
C PRO A 160 -19.19 31.43 14.41
N THR A 161 -19.24 32.76 14.44
CA THR A 161 -20.44 33.50 14.08
C THR A 161 -20.66 33.31 12.58
N PRO A 162 -21.84 32.88 12.11
CA PRO A 162 -22.09 32.70 10.70
C PRO A 162 -21.80 34.01 9.96
N THR A 163 -20.86 33.95 9.02
CA THR A 163 -20.57 35.09 8.13
C THR A 163 -21.69 35.15 7.09
N LEU A 164 -22.24 36.35 6.86
CA LEU A 164 -23.30 36.54 5.89
C LEU A 164 -22.82 36.12 4.49
N THR A 165 -23.37 35.03 3.97
CA THR A 165 -23.26 34.71 2.54
C THR A 165 -24.05 35.76 1.77
N ILE A 166 -23.34 36.69 1.13
CA ILE A 166 -23.93 37.68 0.24
C ILE A 166 -24.69 36.95 -0.87
N THR A 167 -26.02 37.04 -0.85
CA THR A 167 -26.86 36.56 -1.96
C THR A 167 -26.56 37.46 -3.17
N PRO A 168 -26.10 36.91 -4.31
CA PRO A 168 -25.85 37.72 -5.50
C PRO A 168 -27.17 38.36 -5.94
N PHE A 169 -27.20 39.69 -6.07
CA PHE A 169 -28.33 40.40 -6.62
C PHE A 169 -28.48 40.06 -8.11
N ALA A 170 -29.66 39.61 -8.52
CA ALA A 170 -29.99 39.49 -9.93
C ALA A 170 -29.96 40.89 -10.55
N THR A 171 -28.96 41.15 -11.40
CA THR A 171 -28.94 42.38 -12.21
C THR A 171 -29.91 42.16 -13.36
N GLY A 172 -31.09 42.77 -13.28
CA GLY A 172 -32.01 42.81 -14.41
C GLY A 172 -31.35 43.57 -15.57
N THR A 173 -31.10 42.88 -16.68
CA THR A 173 -30.65 43.53 -17.91
C THR A 173 -31.84 44.27 -18.55
N PRO A 174 -31.69 45.54 -18.96
CA PRO A 174 -32.76 46.31 -19.63
C PRO A 174 -33.10 45.79 -21.03
#